data_AF-A0A2V6LEC0-F1
#
_entry.id   AF-A0A2V6LEC0-F1
#
_cell.length_a   1.000
_cell.length_b   1.000
_cell.length_c   1.000
_cell.angle_alpha   90.00
_cell.angle_beta   90.00
_cell.angle_gamma   90.00
#
_symmetry.space_group_name_H-M   'P 1'
#
loop_
_entity.id
_entity.type
_entity.pdbx_description
1 polymer ?
#
loop_
_entity_poly.entity_id
_entity_poly.type
_entity_poly.pdbx_seq_one_letter_code
_entity_poly.pdbx_strand_id
1 'polypeptide(L)'
;MRVVAVLLAALTVVASARSGEQTDRELSRLMVGAWRSPRHDYVYLADGTWWMGKPDPNGPEPRVTHGRWRIENHTLVTSTTCLGRELLSPWKEERYPIQKLTGTEIVYGGVYRMKRIGTRTRR
;
A
#
# COMPACT_ATOMS: atom_id res chain seq x y z
N MET A 1 53.95 -31.04 31.18
CA MET A 1 53.13 -31.73 30.14
C MET A 1 51.81 -30.99 30.03
N ARG A 2 51.46 -30.58 28.81
CA ARG A 2 50.32 -29.71 28.49
C ARG A 2 49.01 -30.49 28.61
N VAL A 3 48.01 -29.96 29.32
CA VAL A 3 46.62 -30.39 29.12
C VAL A 3 45.79 -29.15 28.78
N VAL A 4 45.11 -29.30 27.66
CA VAL A 4 44.51 -28.30 26.80
C VAL A 4 43.22 -27.76 27.41
N ALA A 5 43.04 -26.45 27.34
CA ALA A 5 41.79 -25.78 27.64
C ALA A 5 40.73 -26.11 26.58
N VAL A 6 39.56 -26.59 27.01
CA VAL A 6 38.39 -26.74 26.13
C VAL A 6 37.41 -25.62 26.48
N LEU A 7 37.52 -24.52 25.72
CA LEU A 7 36.51 -23.46 25.69
C LEU A 7 35.31 -23.97 24.89
N LEU A 8 34.24 -24.32 25.59
CA LEU A 8 32.92 -24.52 25.00
C LEU A 8 32.35 -23.14 24.63
N ALA A 9 32.54 -22.74 23.37
CA ALA A 9 31.82 -21.61 22.79
C ALA A 9 30.35 -22.02 22.60
N ALA A 10 29.46 -21.49 23.45
CA ALA A 10 28.03 -21.58 23.24
C ALA A 10 27.67 -20.75 22.00
N LEU A 11 27.32 -21.41 20.90
CA LEU A 11 26.67 -20.78 19.76
C LEU A 11 25.30 -20.28 20.22
N THR A 12 25.18 -19.02 20.60
CA THR A 12 23.90 -18.33 20.57
C THR A 12 23.53 -18.12 19.11
N VAL A 13 22.74 -19.04 18.55
CA VAL A 13 21.98 -18.74 17.34
C VAL A 13 20.96 -17.69 17.72
N VAL A 14 21.35 -16.42 17.59
CA VAL A 14 20.36 -15.35 17.48
C VAL A 14 19.72 -15.58 16.11
N ALA A 15 18.63 -16.33 16.10
CA ALA A 15 17.69 -16.30 15.00
C ALA A 15 17.10 -14.90 15.01
N SER A 16 17.82 -13.95 14.40
CA SER A 16 17.26 -12.68 14.00
C SER A 16 16.11 -13.04 13.08
N ALA A 17 14.89 -12.97 13.61
CA ALA A 17 13.68 -13.01 12.81
C ALA A 17 13.94 -12.06 11.63
N ARG A 18 13.91 -12.59 10.40
CA ARG A 18 13.96 -11.78 9.20
C ARG A 18 12.91 -10.69 9.38
N SER A 19 13.36 -9.46 9.62
CA SER A 19 12.55 -8.29 9.31
C SER A 19 12.51 -8.24 7.78
N GLY A 20 11.72 -9.13 7.20
CA GLY A 20 11.54 -9.24 5.76
C GLY A 20 10.78 -8.00 5.34
N GLU A 21 11.48 -7.07 4.71
CA GLU A 21 10.86 -5.93 4.06
C GLU A 21 9.81 -6.46 3.07
N GLN A 22 8.57 -6.01 3.20
CA GLN A 22 7.46 -6.48 2.37
C GLN A 22 7.79 -6.20 0.90
N THR A 23 7.63 -7.18 0.02
CA THR A 23 7.84 -7.00 -1.42
C THR A 23 6.76 -6.09 -2.03
N ASP A 24 7.05 -5.45 -3.16
CA ASP A 24 6.06 -4.65 -3.92
C ASP A 24 4.79 -5.45 -4.24
N ARG A 25 4.92 -6.76 -4.46
CA ARG A 25 3.79 -7.66 -4.70
C ARG A 25 2.91 -7.83 -3.47
N GLU A 26 3.52 -7.98 -2.29
CA GLU A 26 2.78 -8.07 -1.02
C GLU A 26 2.12 -6.74 -0.67
N LEU A 27 2.84 -5.63 -0.88
CA LEU A 27 2.30 -4.29 -0.74
C LEU A 27 1.12 -4.07 -1.69
N SER A 28 1.23 -4.48 -2.96
CA SER A 28 0.14 -4.35 -3.94
C SER A 28 -1.09 -5.14 -3.51
N ARG A 29 -0.91 -6.36 -2.99
CA ARG A 29 -2.02 -7.16 -2.44
C ARG A 29 -2.68 -6.48 -1.24
N LEU A 30 -1.89 -5.87 -0.36
CA LEU A 30 -2.42 -5.13 0.77
C LEU A 30 -3.11 -3.84 0.34
N MET A 31 -2.65 -3.16 -0.69
CA MET A 31 -3.24 -1.90 -1.14
C MET A 31 -4.69 -2.07 -1.61
N VAL A 32 -5.03 -3.22 -2.21
CA VAL A 32 -6.38 -3.49 -2.73
C VAL A 32 -7.43 -3.39 -1.61
N GLY A 33 -8.47 -2.59 -1.86
CA GLY A 33 -9.61 -2.40 -0.98
C GLY A 33 -10.00 -0.94 -0.78
N ALA A 34 -10.93 -0.73 0.14
CA ALA A 34 -11.44 0.59 0.49
C ALA A 34 -10.72 1.16 1.72
N TRP A 35 -10.40 2.45 1.66
CA TRP A 35 -9.60 3.17 2.65
C TRP A 35 -10.24 4.51 2.97
N ARG A 36 -10.16 4.92 4.23
CA ARG A 36 -10.71 6.19 4.72
C ARG A 36 -9.59 7.12 5.13
N SER A 37 -9.48 8.25 4.44
CA SER A 37 -8.68 9.39 4.88
C SER A 37 -9.54 10.34 5.74
N PRO A 38 -8.96 11.38 6.36
CA PRO A 38 -9.74 12.40 7.06
C PRO A 38 -10.73 13.17 6.19
N ARG A 39 -10.51 13.23 4.87
CA ARG A 39 -11.33 14.05 3.94
C ARG A 39 -12.20 13.22 2.99
N HIS A 40 -11.67 12.11 2.51
CA HIS A 40 -12.29 11.29 1.46
C HIS A 40 -12.04 9.80 1.68
N ASP A 41 -12.99 8.99 1.23
CA ASP A 41 -12.80 7.56 1.05
C ASP A 41 -12.11 7.29 -0.30
N TYR A 42 -11.29 6.25 -0.38
CA TYR A 42 -10.58 5.83 -1.56
C TYR A 42 -10.82 4.34 -1.78
N VAL A 43 -10.88 3.90 -3.03
CA VAL A 43 -10.94 2.47 -3.39
C VAL A 43 -9.82 2.17 -4.36
N TYR A 44 -8.97 1.20 -4.04
CA TYR A 44 -7.92 0.69 -4.91
C TYR A 44 -8.31 -0.72 -5.37
N LEU A 45 -8.46 -0.91 -6.68
CA LEU A 45 -8.88 -2.18 -7.29
C LEU A 45 -7.67 -2.97 -7.80
N ALA A 46 -7.80 -4.30 -7.84
CA ALA A 46 -6.71 -5.21 -8.23
C ALA A 46 -6.29 -5.09 -9.72
N ASP A 47 -7.12 -4.46 -10.55
CA ASP A 47 -6.84 -4.16 -11.96
C ASP A 47 -5.94 -2.92 -12.17
N GLY A 48 -5.51 -2.30 -11.07
CA GLY A 48 -4.67 -1.10 -11.07
C GLY A 48 -5.47 0.19 -11.26
N THR A 49 -6.78 0.21 -11.00
CA THR A 49 -7.58 1.44 -10.96
C THR A 49 -7.87 1.91 -9.53
N TRP A 50 -7.95 3.23 -9.31
CA TRP A 50 -8.29 3.82 -8.02
C TRP A 50 -9.30 4.96 -8.16
N TRP A 51 -10.11 5.17 -7.11
CA TRP A 51 -11.27 6.04 -7.12
C TRP A 51 -11.34 6.80 -5.79
N MET A 52 -11.71 8.08 -5.80
CA MET A 52 -11.94 8.92 -4.63
C MET A 52 -13.44 9.13 -4.41
N GLY A 53 -13.94 9.02 -3.20
CA GLY A 53 -15.35 9.25 -2.88
C GLY A 53 -16.28 8.14 -3.35
N LYS A 54 -17.59 8.39 -3.23
CA LYS A 54 -18.62 7.45 -3.71
C LYS A 54 -18.86 7.69 -5.20
N PRO A 55 -18.71 6.69 -6.08
CA PRO A 55 -19.11 6.83 -7.46
C PRO A 55 -20.61 7.17 -7.53
N ASP A 56 -20.97 8.09 -8.43
CA ASP A 56 -22.38 8.44 -8.70
C ASP A 56 -23.11 7.19 -9.23
N PRO A 57 -24.15 6.68 -8.53
CA PRO A 57 -24.83 5.45 -8.92
C PRO A 57 -25.60 5.56 -10.24
N ASN A 58 -25.82 6.77 -10.76
CA ASN A 58 -26.57 7.01 -12.01
C ASN A 58 -25.69 7.52 -13.16
N GLY A 59 -24.37 7.58 -12.97
CA GLY A 59 -23.42 8.05 -14.00
C GLY A 59 -22.84 6.91 -14.83
N PRO A 60 -22.68 7.07 -16.16
CA PRO A 60 -21.97 6.08 -17.00
C PRO A 60 -20.47 5.97 -16.67
N GLU A 61 -19.94 6.93 -15.92
CA GLU A 61 -18.58 6.98 -15.41
C GLU A 61 -18.58 7.50 -13.97
N PRO A 62 -17.61 7.12 -13.13
CA PRO A 62 -17.39 7.81 -11.86
C PRO A 62 -17.16 9.30 -12.14
N ARG A 63 -18.15 10.15 -11.81
CA ARG A 63 -17.99 11.62 -11.74
C ARG A 63 -17.10 12.06 -10.57
N VAL A 64 -16.18 11.19 -10.18
CA VAL A 64 -15.28 11.37 -9.05
C VAL A 64 -13.84 11.27 -9.54
N THR A 65 -12.93 11.87 -8.78
CA THR A 65 -11.50 11.75 -9.05
C THR A 65 -11.09 10.29 -9.04
N HIS A 66 -10.38 9.85 -10.07
CA HIS A 66 -10.01 8.46 -10.27
C HIS A 66 -8.73 8.37 -11.10
N GLY A 67 -8.19 7.16 -11.26
CA GLY A 67 -7.08 6.95 -12.19
C GLY A 67 -6.43 5.59 -12.02
N ARG A 68 -5.14 5.50 -12.33
CA ARG A 68 -4.37 4.25 -12.26
C ARG A 68 -3.44 4.26 -11.05
N TRP A 69 -3.16 3.09 -10.50
CA TRP A 69 -2.19 2.92 -9.43
C TRP A 69 -1.36 1.66 -9.62
N ARG A 70 -0.15 1.68 -9.07
CA ARG A 70 0.75 0.53 -8.90
C ARG A 70 1.76 0.82 -7.80
N ILE A 71 2.51 -0.20 -7.38
CA ILE A 71 3.62 -0.05 -6.45
C ILE A 71 4.89 -0.48 -7.16
N GLU A 72 5.90 0.39 -7.12
CA GLU A 72 7.23 0.17 -7.68
C GLU A 72 8.28 0.67 -6.68
N ASN A 73 9.24 -0.16 -6.31
CA ASN A 73 10.31 0.18 -5.38
C ASN A 73 9.76 0.83 -4.10
N HIS A 74 8.78 0.17 -3.46
CA HIS A 74 8.12 0.63 -2.23
C HIS A 74 7.47 2.02 -2.34
N THR A 75 7.16 2.43 -3.56
CA THR A 75 6.56 3.73 -3.88
C THR A 75 5.22 3.51 -4.53
N LEU A 76 4.18 4.12 -3.98
CA LEU A 76 2.88 4.22 -4.62
C LEU A 76 3.00 5.18 -5.80
N VAL A 77 2.74 4.68 -7.00
CA VAL A 77 2.66 5.47 -8.22
C VAL A 77 1.20 5.60 -8.61
N THR A 78 0.69 6.82 -8.72
CA THR A 78 -0.71 7.11 -9.10
C THR A 78 -0.77 8.04 -10.28
N SER A 79 -1.74 7.83 -11.16
CA SER A 79 -2.21 8.86 -12.09
C SER A 79 -3.59 9.34 -11.65
N THR A 80 -3.88 10.62 -11.91
CA THR A 80 -5.14 11.26 -11.51
C THR A 80 -5.86 11.81 -12.73
N THR A 81 -7.16 11.59 -12.82
CA THR A 81 -8.06 12.16 -13.82
C THR A 81 -9.38 12.52 -13.17
N CYS A 82 -9.96 13.62 -13.66
CA CYS A 82 -11.23 14.14 -13.18
C CYS A 82 -12.20 14.20 -14.38
N LEU A 83 -13.38 13.61 -14.25
CA LEU A 83 -14.57 13.78 -15.11
C LEU A 83 -14.37 13.54 -16.62
N GLY A 84 -14.84 12.39 -17.15
CA GLY A 84 -15.29 12.32 -18.55
C GLY A 84 -14.22 12.37 -19.63
N ARG A 85 -12.95 12.58 -19.26
CA ARG A 85 -11.85 12.64 -20.22
C ARG A 85 -11.05 11.37 -20.12
N GLU A 86 -10.95 10.69 -21.25
CA GLU A 86 -9.93 9.69 -21.50
C GLU A 86 -8.58 10.27 -21.06
N LEU A 87 -7.83 9.46 -20.32
CA LEU A 87 -6.45 9.72 -20.00
C LEU A 87 -5.78 10.16 -21.32
N LEU A 88 -5.32 11.42 -21.43
CA LEU A 88 -4.57 11.92 -22.59
C LEU A 88 -3.09 11.77 -22.28
N SER A 89 -2.40 10.94 -23.05
CA SER A 89 -0.99 10.62 -22.81
C SER A 89 -0.12 11.85 -23.10
N PRO A 90 0.90 12.15 -22.29
CA PRO A 90 1.29 11.45 -21.07
C PRO A 90 0.51 11.94 -19.85
N TRP A 91 -0.10 11.03 -19.08
CA TRP A 91 -0.66 11.38 -17.77
C TRP A 91 0.45 11.66 -16.77
N LYS A 92 0.28 12.72 -15.98
CA LYS A 92 1.19 13.04 -14.88
C LYS A 92 1.09 11.96 -13.81
N GLU A 93 2.19 11.23 -13.60
CA GLU A 93 2.32 10.31 -12.49
C GLU A 93 2.79 11.06 -11.24
N GLU A 94 2.18 10.71 -10.12
CA GLU A 94 2.56 11.16 -8.79
C GLU A 94 3.15 9.96 -8.06
N ARG A 95 4.28 10.19 -7.36
CA ARG A 95 5.04 9.14 -6.69
C ARG A 95 5.11 9.44 -5.21
N TYR A 96 4.68 8.49 -4.39
CA TYR A 96 4.61 8.63 -2.95
C TYR A 96 5.29 7.43 -2.26
N PRO A 97 6.45 7.64 -1.60
CA PRO A 97 7.08 6.57 -0.83
C PRO A 97 6.11 6.05 0.22
N ILE A 98 6.02 4.73 0.35
CA ILE A 98 5.17 4.07 1.35
C ILE A 98 5.97 3.97 2.64
N GLN A 99 5.49 4.61 3.70
CA GLN A 99 6.10 4.48 5.03
C GLN A 99 5.50 3.32 5.81
N LYS A 100 4.23 2.99 5.55
CA LYS A 100 3.53 1.87 6.21
C LYS A 100 2.38 1.38 5.34
N LEU A 101 2.26 0.07 5.17
CA LEU A 101 1.07 -0.53 4.55
C LEU A 101 0.78 -1.89 5.17
N THR A 102 -0.34 -1.98 5.88
CA THR A 102 -0.80 -3.20 6.57
C THR A 102 -2.21 -3.55 6.12
N GLY A 103 -2.77 -4.62 6.69
CA GLY A 103 -4.19 -4.96 6.48
C GLY A 103 -5.18 -3.92 7.03
N THR A 104 -4.74 -2.91 7.80
CA THR A 104 -5.64 -1.97 8.49
C THR A 104 -5.29 -0.51 8.30
N GLU A 105 -4.04 -0.21 7.94
CA GLU A 105 -3.53 1.16 7.86
C GLU A 105 -2.59 1.32 6.66
N ILE A 106 -2.64 2.51 6.06
CA ILE A 106 -1.68 2.95 5.06
C ILE A 106 -1.16 4.35 5.40
N VAL A 107 0.15 4.53 5.26
CA VAL A 107 0.86 5.81 5.36
C VAL A 107 1.80 5.94 4.16
N TYR A 108 1.60 6.97 3.34
CA TYR A 108 2.48 7.29 2.21
C TYR A 108 2.69 8.80 2.04
N GLY A 109 3.75 9.18 1.34
CA GLY A 109 4.06 10.57 1.01
C GLY A 109 4.29 11.47 2.23
N GLY A 110 4.53 10.90 3.41
CA GLY A 110 4.75 11.63 4.67
C GLY A 110 3.50 12.26 5.29
N VAL A 111 2.40 12.40 4.54
CA VAL A 111 1.20 13.15 4.97
C VAL A 111 -0.08 12.34 4.90
N TYR A 112 -0.18 11.38 3.98
CA TYR A 112 -1.40 10.61 3.80
C TYR A 112 -1.46 9.49 4.82
N ARG A 113 -2.55 9.43 5.59
CA ARG A 113 -2.84 8.41 6.58
C ARG A 113 -4.27 7.93 6.38
N MET A 114 -4.46 6.65 6.09
CA MET A 114 -5.79 6.10 5.87
C MET A 114 -6.00 4.79 6.61
N LYS A 115 -7.26 4.54 7.00
CA LYS A 115 -7.67 3.31 7.69
C LYS A 115 -8.51 2.45 6.75
N ARG A 116 -8.38 1.14 6.80
CA ARG A 116 -9.19 0.24 5.98
C ARG A 116 -10.67 0.35 6.36
N ILE A 117 -11.53 0.41 5.36
CA ILE A 117 -12.98 0.35 5.50
C ILE A 117 -13.41 -1.12 5.41
N GLY A 118 -14.29 -1.56 6.30
CA GLY A 118 -14.91 -2.87 6.21
C GLY A 118 -14.15 -4.02 6.89
N THR A 119 -13.18 -3.75 7.78
CA THR A 119 -12.66 -4.77 8.70
C THR A 119 -13.73 -5.10 9.76
N ARG A 120 -14.77 -5.82 9.37
CA ARG A 120 -15.60 -6.54 10.34
C ARG A 120 -14.73 -7.67 10.88
N THR A 121 -14.25 -7.52 12.10
CA THR A 121 -13.94 -8.64 13.00
C THR A 121 -15.13 -9.59 12.90
N ARG A 122 -14.93 -10.77 12.29
CA ARG A 122 -15.90 -11.86 12.43
C ARG A 122 -15.96 -12.17 13.93
N ARG A 123 -17.10 -11.87 14.55
CA ARG A 123 -17.47 -12.49 15.82
C ARG A 123 -17.97 -13.90 15.53
#